data_AF-A0A962DTK3-F1
#
_entry.id   AF-A0A962DTK3-F1
#
_cell.length_a   1.000
_cell.length_b   1.000
_cell.length_c   1.000
_cell.angle_alpha   90.00
_cell.angle_beta   90.00
_cell.angle_gamma   90.00
#
_symmetry.space_group_name_H-M   'P 1'
#
loop_
_entity.id
_entity.type
_entity.pdbx_description
1 polymer ?
#
loop_
_entity_poly.entity_id
_entity_poly.type
_entity_poly.pdbx_seq_one_letter_code
_entity_poly.pdbx_strand_id
1 'polypeptide(L)'
;QRLVGGLYGLSIGRMYFGESMFSLVPDASKAALWALCQRLAGWGWPLIDCQQETAHLMSLGATVWTRGAFLAAVAELVDLPDGHQWRAEDVTPG
;
A
#
# COMPACT_ATOMS: atom_id res chain seq x y z
N GLN A 1 12.79 7.43 -20.55
CA GLN A 1 12.42 7.82 -19.17
C GLN A 1 13.16 6.89 -18.19
N ARG A 2 13.40 7.31 -16.94
CA ARG A 2 14.13 6.51 -15.93
C ARG A 2 13.22 6.22 -14.74
N LEU A 3 13.17 4.96 -14.32
CA LEU A 3 12.54 4.53 -13.07
C LEU A 3 13.45 4.95 -11.90
N VAL A 4 12.94 5.77 -10.98
CA VAL A 4 13.73 6.34 -9.87
C VAL A 4 13.25 5.91 -8.48
N GLY A 5 12.18 5.12 -8.41
CA GLY A 5 11.64 4.56 -7.17
C GLY A 5 10.32 3.85 -7.44
N GLY A 6 9.83 3.13 -6.43
CA GLY A 6 8.57 2.39 -6.53
C GLY A 6 8.36 1.46 -5.36
N LEU A 7 7.25 0.72 -5.41
CA LEU A 7 6.89 -0.33 -4.47
C LEU A 7 6.18 -1.46 -5.22
N TYR A 8 6.09 -2.62 -4.61
CA TYR A 8 5.25 -3.72 -5.10
C TYR A 8 4.63 -4.48 -3.93
N GLY A 9 3.59 -5.24 -4.22
CA GLY A 9 2.80 -5.95 -3.23
C GLY A 9 1.72 -6.81 -3.86
N LEU A 10 0.88 -7.39 -3.01
CA LEU A 10 -0.24 -8.23 -3.39
C LEU A 10 -1.56 -7.58 -2.97
N SER A 11 -2.55 -7.61 -3.84
CA SER A 11 -3.94 -7.28 -3.48
C SER A 11 -4.76 -8.55 -3.35
N ILE A 12 -5.43 -8.73 -2.21
CA ILE A 12 -6.38 -9.82 -1.99
C ILE A 12 -7.65 -9.22 -1.40
N GLY A 13 -8.76 -9.34 -2.12
CA GLY A 13 -9.98 -8.61 -1.81
C GLY A 13 -9.73 -7.11 -1.71
N ARG A 14 -10.08 -6.49 -0.59
CA ARG A 14 -9.84 -5.06 -0.31
C ARG A 14 -8.64 -4.80 0.61
N MET A 15 -7.71 -5.74 0.67
CA MET A 15 -6.48 -5.64 1.45
C MET A 15 -5.26 -5.55 0.51
N TYR A 16 -4.35 -4.62 0.78
CA TYR A 16 -3.06 -4.54 0.09
C TYR A 16 -1.92 -4.94 1.02
N PHE A 17 -1.10 -5.90 0.60
CA PHE A 17 0.06 -6.39 1.32
C PHE A 17 1.32 -5.85 0.67
N GLY A 18 1.99 -4.90 1.31
CA GLY A 18 3.24 -4.32 0.83
C GLY A 18 4.40 -5.29 1.03
N GLU A 19 5.13 -5.61 -0.05
CA GLU A 19 6.29 -6.51 0.02
C GLU A 19 7.59 -5.73 0.16
N SER A 20 7.80 -4.73 -0.70
CA SER A 20 9.01 -3.91 -0.64
C SER A 20 8.84 -2.59 -1.38
N MET A 21 9.79 -1.69 -1.13
CA MET A 21 9.89 -0.38 -1.78
C MET A 21 11.36 -0.05 -2.05
N PHE A 22 11.63 0.71 -3.10
CA PHE A 22 12.98 1.16 -3.46
C PHE A 22 12.99 2.63 -3.86
N SER A 23 14.13 3.28 -3.64
CA SER A 23 14.35 4.69 -3.96
C SER A 23 15.76 4.87 -4.54
N LEU A 24 15.86 5.33 -5.78
CA LEU A 24 17.13 5.68 -6.43
C LEU A 24 17.44 7.17 -6.33
N VAL A 25 16.44 7.98 -5.98
CA VAL A 25 16.57 9.39 -5.60
C VAL A 25 15.81 9.62 -4.28
N PRO A 26 16.10 10.68 -3.52
CA PRO A 26 15.35 10.99 -2.30
C PRO A 26 13.83 11.04 -2.55
N ASP A 27 13.06 10.53 -1.59
CA ASP A 27 11.59 10.57 -1.53
C ASP A 27 10.79 9.87 -2.65
N ALA A 28 11.44 9.25 -3.64
CA ALA A 28 10.72 8.56 -4.71
C ALA A 28 9.85 7.39 -4.22
N SER A 29 10.33 6.61 -3.25
CA SER A 29 9.53 5.55 -2.63
C SER A 29 8.36 6.09 -1.80
N LYS A 30 8.51 7.27 -1.19
CA LYS A 30 7.43 7.96 -0.45
C LYS A 30 6.35 8.47 -1.39
N ALA A 31 6.74 9.04 -2.53
CA ALA A 31 5.81 9.48 -3.55
C ALA A 31 5.01 8.28 -4.11
N ALA A 32 5.67 7.14 -4.33
CA ALA A 32 5.00 5.91 -4.73
C ALA A 32 3.99 5.41 -3.67
N LEU A 33 4.37 5.42 -2.38
CA LEU A 33 3.46 5.05 -1.30
C LEU A 33 2.28 6.02 -1.17
N TRP A 34 2.52 7.32 -1.29
CA TRP A 34 1.45 8.32 -1.27
C TRP A 34 0.46 8.11 -2.41
N ALA A 35 0.95 7.86 -3.63
CA ALA A 35 0.09 7.57 -4.78
C ALA A 35 -0.75 6.29 -4.56
N LEU A 36 -0.15 5.24 -3.98
CA LEU A 36 -0.87 4.03 -3.59
C LEU A 36 -1.96 4.33 -2.54
N CYS A 37 -1.64 5.07 -1.48
CA CYS A 37 -2.61 5.43 -0.44
C CYS A 37 -3.80 6.19 -1.03
N GLN A 38 -3.55 7.18 -1.89
CA GLN A 38 -4.59 7.95 -2.57
C GLN A 38 -5.48 7.06 -3.45
N ARG A 39 -4.86 6.12 -4.16
CA ARG A 39 -5.57 5.15 -5.00
C ARG A 39 -6.50 4.27 -4.18
N LEU A 40 -5.96 3.62 -3.16
CA LEU A 40 -6.69 2.70 -2.29
C LEU A 40 -7.82 3.42 -1.54
N ALA A 41 -7.56 4.64 -1.06
CA ALA A 41 -8.60 5.49 -0.46
C ALA A 41 -9.74 5.80 -1.44
N GLY A 42 -9.43 6.12 -2.69
CA GLY A 42 -10.43 6.34 -3.74
C GLY A 42 -11.26 5.10 -4.08
N TRP A 43 -10.72 3.90 -3.83
CA TRP A 43 -11.40 2.62 -3.97
C TRP A 43 -12.10 2.14 -2.68
N GLY A 44 -11.96 2.89 -1.58
CA GLY A 44 -12.50 2.50 -0.28
C GLY A 44 -11.80 1.28 0.34
N TRP A 45 -10.51 1.06 0.02
CA TRP A 45 -9.69 0.03 0.63
C TRP A 45 -8.99 0.60 1.86
N PRO A 46 -9.27 0.10 3.07
CA PRO A 46 -8.93 0.82 4.29
C PRO A 46 -7.50 0.58 4.78
N LEU A 47 -6.83 -0.50 4.34
CA LEU A 47 -5.59 -0.96 4.95
C LEU A 47 -4.52 -1.35 3.93
N ILE A 48 -3.29 -0.97 4.29
CA ILE A 48 -2.04 -1.48 3.72
C ILE A 48 -1.31 -2.21 4.86
N ASP A 49 -0.97 -3.48 4.66
CA ASP A 49 -0.03 -4.17 5.52
C ASP A 49 1.40 -3.73 5.15
N CYS A 50 2.07 -3.10 6.11
CA CYS A 50 3.45 -2.62 5.98
C CYS A 50 4.48 -3.61 6.56
N GLN A 51 4.07 -4.84 6.89
CA GLN A 51 4.89 -5.89 7.48
C GLN A 51 5.51 -5.49 8.82
N GLN A 52 6.84 -5.35 8.90
CA GLN A 52 7.53 -5.05 10.14
C GLN A 52 7.51 -3.57 10.45
N GLU A 53 7.33 -3.24 11.72
CA GLU A 53 7.50 -1.88 12.21
C GLU A 53 8.93 -1.41 11.95
N THR A 54 9.08 -0.29 11.22
CA THR A 54 10.36 0.38 11.04
C THR A 54 10.19 1.87 11.29
N ALA A 55 11.24 2.53 11.76
CA ALA A 55 11.24 3.99 11.95
C ALA A 55 10.87 4.74 10.64
N HIS A 56 11.25 4.17 9.49
CA HIS A 56 10.88 4.72 8.20
C HIS A 56 9.36 4.70 7.99
N LEU A 57 8.70 3.55 8.18
CA LEU A 57 7.25 3.43 8.01
C LEU A 57 6.46 4.28 9.01
N MET A 58 6.91 4.34 10.27
CA MET A 58 6.30 5.20 11.28
C MET A 58 6.39 6.68 10.89
N SER A 59 7.50 7.12 10.30
CA SER A 59 7.65 8.49 9.79
C SER A 59 6.70 8.82 8.61
N LEU A 60 6.15 7.79 7.95
CA LEU A 60 5.18 7.92 6.85
C LEU A 60 3.73 7.84 7.34
N GLY A 61 3.50 7.73 8.65
CA GLY A 61 2.17 7.68 9.25
C GLY A 61 1.63 6.26 9.48
N ALA A 62 2.47 5.23 9.40
CA ALA A 62 2.08 3.88 9.78
C ALA A 62 1.71 3.81 11.27
N THR A 63 0.80 2.92 11.62
CA THR A 63 0.36 2.69 13.00
C THR A 63 0.46 1.21 13.34
N VAL A 64 0.88 0.90 14.56
CA VAL A 64 0.96 -0.49 15.04
C VAL A 64 -0.42 -0.96 15.47
N TRP A 65 -0.84 -2.10 14.94
CA TRP A 65 -2.09 -2.77 15.32
C TRP A 65 -1.79 -3.97 16.22
N THR A 66 -2.71 -4.29 17.13
CA THR A 66 -2.62 -5.57 17.82
C THR A 66 -2.84 -6.70 16.82
N ARG A 67 -2.18 -7.85 17.04
CA ARG A 67 -2.35 -9.02 16.18
C ARG A 67 -3.83 -9.43 16.03
N GLY A 68 -4.62 -9.34 17.09
CA GLY A 68 -6.04 -9.68 17.06
C GLY A 68 -6.85 -8.75 16.16
N ALA A 69 -6.66 -7.44 16.29
CA ALA A 69 -7.34 -6.45 15.46
C ALA A 69 -6.94 -6.59 13.98
N PHE A 70 -5.64 -6.79 13.71
CA PHE A 70 -5.14 -6.98 12.34
C PHE A 70 -5.72 -8.24 11.70
N LEU A 71 -5.69 -9.38 12.38
CA LEU A 71 -6.23 -10.63 11.85
C LEU A 71 -7.74 -10.59 11.63
N ALA A 72 -8.48 -9.89 12.50
CA ALA A 72 -9.92 -9.69 12.30
C ALA A 72 -10.20 -8.88 11.02
N ALA A 73 -9.44 -7.79 10.80
CA ALA A 73 -9.58 -6.98 9.59
C ALA A 73 -9.15 -7.76 8.34
N VAL A 74 -8.06 -8.53 8.39
CA VAL A 74 -7.64 -9.38 7.27
C VAL A 74 -8.73 -10.38 6.91
N ALA A 75 -9.30 -11.09 7.89
CA ALA A 75 -10.34 -12.08 7.64
C ALA A 75 -11.59 -11.48 6.97
N GLU A 76 -11.94 -10.23 7.30
CA GLU A 76 -13.04 -9.53 6.65
C GLU A 76 -12.67 -9.06 5.23
N LEU A 77 -11.53 -8.36 5.09
CA LEU A 77 -11.21 -7.62 3.87
C LEU A 77 -10.80 -8.50 2.70
N VAL A 78 -10.19 -9.66 2.96
CA VAL A 78 -9.77 -10.59 1.88
C VAL A 78 -10.96 -11.23 1.16
N ASP A 79 -12.11 -11.33 1.82
CA ASP A 79 -13.33 -11.91 1.26
C ASP A 79 -14.21 -10.87 0.55
N LEU A 80 -13.91 -9.57 0.72
CA LEU A 80 -14.63 -8.51 0.01
C LEU A 80 -14.19 -8.46 -1.46
N PRO A 81 -15.12 -8.26 -2.41
CA PRO A 81 -14.76 -8.06 -3.80
C PRO A 81 -13.93 -6.77 -3.93
N ASP A 82 -12.79 -6.90 -4.61
CA ASP A 82 -11.86 -5.80 -4.91
C ASP A 82 -12.57 -4.66 -5.67
N GLY A 83 -13.51 -4.98 -6.55
CA GLY A 83 -14.40 -4.06 -7.27
C GLY A 83 -13.69 -3.18 -8.29
N HIS A 84 -12.36 -3.30 -8.40
CA HIS A 84 -11.49 -2.45 -9.18
C HIS A 84 -10.41 -3.30 -9.87
N GLN A 85 -10.04 -2.92 -11.09
CA GLN A 85 -8.95 -3.56 -11.81
C GLN A 85 -7.69 -2.73 -11.68
N TRP A 86 -6.58 -3.38 -11.35
CA TRP A 86 -5.25 -2.80 -11.50
C TRP A 86 -4.90 -2.68 -12.98
N ARG A 87 -4.68 -1.47 -13.47
CA ARG A 87 -4.28 -1.21 -14.86
C ARG A 87 -2.97 -0.46 -14.93
N ALA A 88 -2.20 -0.65 -16.00
CA ALA A 88 -0.92 0.03 -16.16
C ALA A 88 -1.08 1.56 -16.25
N GLU A 89 -2.20 2.05 -16.78
CA GLU A 89 -2.55 3.49 -16.80
C GLU A 89 -2.73 4.11 -15.41
N ASP A 90 -2.84 3.28 -14.36
CA ASP A 90 -3.01 3.74 -12.98
C ASP A 90 -1.73 4.29 -12.35
N VAL A 91 -0.58 4.07 -12.99
CA VAL A 91 0.77 4.32 -12.46
C VAL A 91 1.33 5.68 -12.89
N THR A 92 0.65 6.42 -13.77
CA THR A 92 1.13 7.74 -14.22
C THR A 92 0.67 8.88 -13.30
N PRO A 93 1.58 9.71 -12.78
CA PRO A 93 1.20 11.02 -12.27
C PRO A 93 0.77 11.89 -13.46
N GLY A 94 -0.35 12.59 -13.31
CA GLY A 94 -0.61 13.79 -14.11
C GLY A 94 0.35 14.91 -13.76
#